data_AF-A0A730WH08-F1
#
_entry.id   AF-A0A730WH08-F1
#
_cell.length_a   1.000
_cell.length_b   1.000
_cell.length_c   1.000
_cell.angle_alpha   90.00
_cell.angle_beta   90.00
_cell.angle_gamma   90.00
#
_symmetry.space_group_name_H-M   'P 1'
#
loop_
_entity.id
_entity.type
_entity.pdbx_description
1 polymer ?
#
loop_
_entity_poly.entity_id
_entity_poly.type
_entity_poly.pdbx_seq_one_letter_code
_entity_poly.pdbx_strand_id
1 'polypeptide(L)'
;MSFHHRVFKLSALSLALFSHLSFASTDSELNLDFLQGMGAIPSVLKSGSDFPAGQYYVDVIVNQENVGKARLSITPQEESANALCLSPEWLKAAGVPVRLEGYASTLDAAKQCYVLSRNPYTKVDFSYGSQSLVFSIPQSFLVSKTDPSRWDYGVPAARLKYSANASQTSGQSTSAYANADLMVNLGRWVLASNMSASRYADGSGEFTARDITLSTAISQVQGDLLLGKSQTRSALFSDFGFYGAALRSNSNMLPWEARGYAPLITGVANSTSRVTISQNGYTVYSKVVPPGPYQLDDVRSVGNGDLVVTVEDASGHKTTTVYPVTTLPTLLRPG
;
A
#
# COMPACT_ATOMS: atom_id res chain seq x y z
N MET A 1 73.16 55.17 19.53
CA MET A 1 72.92 53.72 19.56
C MET A 1 71.67 53.44 18.74
N SER A 2 71.81 52.90 17.54
CA SER A 2 70.71 52.63 16.60
C SER A 2 70.45 51.13 16.56
N PHE A 3 69.20 50.72 16.85
CA PHE A 3 68.77 49.32 16.82
C PHE A 3 68.26 48.97 15.42
N HIS A 4 68.87 47.94 14.79
CA HIS A 4 68.36 47.34 13.55
C HIS A 4 67.44 46.16 13.89
N HIS A 5 66.19 46.19 13.42
CA HIS A 5 65.29 45.04 13.35
C HIS A 5 65.43 44.36 11.98
N ARG A 6 65.81 43.07 11.97
CA ARG A 6 65.78 42.21 10.77
C ARG A 6 64.44 41.49 10.72
N VAL A 7 63.64 41.77 9.70
CA VAL A 7 62.40 41.05 9.40
C VAL A 7 62.74 39.84 8.51
N PHE A 8 62.42 38.63 8.99
CA PHE A 8 62.52 37.39 8.22
C PHE A 8 61.40 37.34 7.17
N LYS A 9 61.74 37.20 5.89
CA LYS A 9 60.79 36.94 4.81
C LYS A 9 60.60 35.43 4.65
N LEU A 10 59.49 34.88 5.14
CA LEU A 10 59.04 33.53 4.79
C LEU A 10 58.37 33.57 3.41
N SER A 11 58.86 32.73 2.50
CA SER A 11 58.42 32.61 1.11
C SER A 11 57.05 31.93 1.01
N ALA A 12 56.12 32.53 0.27
CA ALA A 12 54.78 32.01 0.01
C ALA A 12 54.75 30.61 -0.64
N LEU A 13 55.88 30.13 -1.17
CA LEU A 13 56.00 28.81 -1.77
C LEU A 13 55.92 27.66 -0.75
N SER A 14 56.31 27.89 0.51
CA SER A 14 56.25 26.85 1.55
C SER A 14 54.84 26.61 2.06
N LEU A 15 53.94 27.61 1.95
CA LEU A 15 52.54 27.47 2.36
C LEU A 15 51.72 26.62 1.36
N ALA A 16 52.07 26.65 0.07
CA ALA A 16 51.34 25.91 -0.95
C ALA A 16 51.55 24.39 -0.87
N LEU A 17 52.77 23.94 -0.51
CA LEU A 17 53.11 22.53 -0.38
C LEU A 17 52.44 21.83 0.82
N PHE A 18 52.03 22.56 1.85
CA PHE A 18 51.29 22.00 2.99
C PHE A 18 49.78 21.84 2.74
N SER A 19 49.23 22.47 1.69
CA SER A 19 47.79 22.39 1.38
C SER A 19 47.36 21.10 0.67
N HIS A 20 48.31 20.30 0.19
CA HIS A 20 48.04 19.08 -0.59
C HIS A 20 48.09 17.77 0.20
N LEU A 21 48.31 17.81 1.53
CA LEU A 21 48.46 16.61 2.38
C LEU A 21 47.35 16.44 3.43
N SER A 22 46.26 17.20 3.34
CA SER A 22 45.10 17.01 4.21
C SER A 22 44.27 15.80 3.75
N PHE A 23 44.73 14.60 4.10
CA PHE A 23 43.83 13.45 4.23
C PHE A 23 42.98 13.68 5.48
N ALA A 24 41.75 14.15 5.29
CA ALA A 24 40.75 14.12 6.34
C ALA A 24 40.33 12.65 6.54
N SER A 25 40.83 12.00 7.58
CA SER A 25 40.27 10.74 8.06
C SER A 25 38.89 11.04 8.67
N THR A 26 37.84 10.80 7.90
CA THR A 26 36.46 10.79 8.41
C THR A 26 36.22 9.48 9.14
N ASP A 27 36.79 9.33 10.33
CA ASP A 27 36.30 8.36 11.31
C ASP A 27 36.41 9.03 12.68
N SER A 28 35.30 9.58 13.15
CA SER A 28 35.20 10.20 14.46
C SER A 28 34.86 9.12 15.48
N GLU A 29 35.87 8.38 15.94
CA GLU A 29 35.68 7.44 17.03
C GLU A 29 35.26 8.18 18.32
N LEU A 30 34.23 7.68 18.98
CA LEU A 30 33.78 8.19 20.27
C LEU A 30 34.81 7.83 21.35
N ASN A 31 35.16 8.77 22.24
CA ASN A 31 35.92 8.42 23.43
C ASN A 31 35.00 7.70 24.43
N LEU A 32 35.26 6.42 24.66
CA LEU A 32 34.45 5.55 25.53
C LEU A 32 35.15 5.21 26.86
N ASP A 33 36.30 5.83 27.16
CA ASP A 33 37.12 5.53 28.35
C ASP A 33 36.41 5.83 29.67
N PHE A 34 35.34 6.63 29.62
CA PHE A 34 34.52 6.96 30.78
C PHE A 34 33.54 5.83 31.17
N LEU A 35 33.30 4.84 30.30
CA LEU A 35 32.36 3.75 30.55
C LEU A 35 32.99 2.69 31.45
N GLN A 36 32.58 2.65 32.71
CA GLN A 36 33.09 1.69 33.70
C GLN A 36 32.28 0.39 33.70
N GLY A 37 32.96 -0.75 33.89
CA GLY A 37 32.32 -2.06 34.10
C GLY A 37 31.88 -2.81 32.84
N MET A 38 32.29 -2.37 31.64
CA MET A 38 32.00 -3.08 30.39
C MET A 38 33.20 -3.89 29.90
N GLY A 39 32.99 -5.16 29.55
CA GLY A 39 34.02 -6.03 28.98
C GLY A 39 34.24 -5.87 27.46
N ALA A 40 33.32 -5.19 26.76
CA ALA A 40 33.40 -4.89 25.34
C ALA A 40 32.52 -3.67 24.99
N ILE A 41 32.88 -2.94 23.93
CA ILE A 41 32.08 -1.82 23.42
C ILE A 41 30.81 -2.36 22.74
N PRO A 42 29.60 -1.96 23.19
CA PRO A 42 28.35 -2.31 22.52
C PRO A 42 28.35 -1.91 21.04
N SER A 43 27.83 -2.76 20.15
CA SER A 43 27.82 -2.49 18.70
C SER A 43 27.20 -1.15 18.33
N VAL A 44 26.18 -0.68 19.07
CA VAL A 44 25.51 0.61 18.85
C VAL A 44 26.40 1.85 19.10
N LEU A 45 27.51 1.68 19.83
CA LEU A 45 28.48 2.75 20.12
C LEU A 45 29.71 2.67 19.22
N LYS A 46 29.83 1.63 18.38
CA LYS A 46 30.92 1.53 17.41
C LYS A 46 30.63 2.47 16.24
N SER A 47 31.68 3.10 15.74
CA SER A 47 31.62 3.92 14.53
C SER A 47 31.72 3.03 13.29
N GLY A 48 31.11 3.46 12.18
CA GLY A 48 31.30 2.82 10.86
C GLY A 48 30.34 1.66 10.50
N SER A 49 29.36 1.31 11.34
CA SER A 49 28.30 0.35 10.98
C SER A 49 26.91 0.99 11.09
N ASP A 50 26.16 0.97 10.00
CA ASP A 50 24.76 1.39 9.95
C ASP A 50 23.84 0.32 10.55
N PHE A 51 24.35 -0.90 10.77
CA PHE A 51 23.60 -2.07 11.24
C PHE A 51 24.28 -2.71 12.46
N PRO A 52 24.27 -2.05 13.64
CA PRO A 52 24.84 -2.63 14.85
C PRO A 52 24.17 -3.97 15.20
N ALA A 53 24.94 -4.99 15.55
CA ALA A 53 24.39 -6.29 15.93
C ALA A 53 23.53 -6.20 17.20
N GLY A 54 22.41 -6.90 17.21
CA GLY A 54 21.45 -6.85 18.29
C GLY A 54 20.06 -7.34 17.92
N GLN A 55 19.14 -7.23 18.88
CA GLN A 55 17.72 -7.51 18.70
C GLN A 55 16.94 -6.20 18.82
N TYR A 56 16.17 -5.89 17.78
CA TYR A 56 15.43 -4.64 17.67
C TYR A 56 13.95 -4.92 17.42
N TYR A 57 13.10 -3.99 17.83
CA TYR A 57 11.69 -3.99 17.47
C TYR A 57 11.40 -2.73 16.67
N VAL A 58 11.32 -2.87 15.35
CA VAL A 58 11.41 -1.74 14.43
C VAL A 58 10.06 -1.40 13.82
N ASP A 59 9.82 -0.11 13.63
CA ASP A 59 8.83 0.41 12.68
C ASP A 59 9.35 0.19 11.26
N VAL A 60 8.56 -0.50 10.44
CA VAL A 60 8.90 -0.85 9.06
C VAL A 60 8.24 0.15 8.13
N ILE A 61 9.05 0.89 7.38
CA ILE A 61 8.60 1.96 6.50
C ILE A 61 9.03 1.64 5.07
N VAL A 62 8.10 1.63 4.11
CA VAL A 62 8.39 1.40 2.69
C VAL A 62 7.92 2.60 1.89
N ASN A 63 8.84 3.27 1.17
CA ASN A 63 8.55 4.47 0.39
C ASN A 63 7.74 5.53 1.17
N GLN A 64 8.15 5.80 2.41
CA GLN A 64 7.53 6.76 3.36
C GLN A 64 6.19 6.30 3.98
N GLU A 65 5.69 5.11 3.65
CA GLU A 65 4.51 4.53 4.29
C GLU A 65 4.91 3.55 5.40
N ASN A 66 4.39 3.73 6.62
CA ASN A 66 4.56 2.75 7.67
C ASN A 66 3.68 1.52 7.36
N VAL A 67 4.31 0.36 7.16
CA VAL A 67 3.64 -0.89 6.79
C VAL A 67 3.46 -1.87 7.95
N GLY A 68 4.04 -1.56 9.12
CA GLY A 68 3.91 -2.40 10.31
C GLY A 68 5.10 -2.33 11.25
N LYS A 69 5.14 -3.29 12.18
CA LYS A 69 6.24 -3.46 13.14
C LYS A 69 6.78 -4.88 13.06
N ALA A 70 8.09 -5.03 13.18
CA ALA A 70 8.73 -6.34 13.12
C ALA A 70 9.90 -6.44 14.11
N ARG A 71 10.14 -7.65 14.61
CA ARG A 71 11.40 -7.96 15.30
C ARG A 71 12.50 -8.10 14.26
N LEU A 72 13.60 -7.37 14.44
CA LEU A 72 14.78 -7.43 13.58
C LEU A 72 15.97 -7.94 14.39
N SER A 73 16.55 -9.05 13.95
CA SER A 73 17.77 -9.61 14.53
C SER A 73 18.92 -9.29 13.59
N ILE A 74 19.90 -8.52 14.05
CA ILE A 74 21.10 -8.18 13.28
C ILE A 74 22.28 -8.99 13.84
N THR A 75 22.91 -9.78 12.97
CA THR A 75 24.05 -10.64 13.32
C THR A 75 25.38 -9.88 13.22
N PRO A 76 26.43 -10.31 13.94
CA PRO A 76 27.78 -9.71 13.80
C PRO A 76 28.32 -9.75 12.37
N GLN A 77 27.90 -10.75 11.57
CA GLN A 77 28.27 -10.86 10.16
C GLN A 77 27.60 -9.78 9.30
N GLU A 78 26.36 -9.40 9.61
CA GLU A 78 25.65 -8.29 8.95
C GLU A 78 26.19 -6.93 9.36
N GLU A 79 26.53 -6.75 10.65
CA GLU A 79 27.23 -5.57 11.16
C GLU A 79 28.54 -5.35 10.40
N SER A 80 29.35 -6.41 10.27
CA SER A 80 30.64 -6.37 9.56
C SER A 80 30.50 -6.17 8.05
N ALA A 81 29.44 -6.70 7.43
CA ALA A 81 29.15 -6.53 6.01
C ALA A 81 28.45 -5.19 5.69
N ASN A 82 28.05 -4.45 6.72
CA ASN A 82 27.21 -3.25 6.66
C ASN A 82 25.97 -3.44 5.76
N ALA A 83 25.32 -4.59 5.87
CA ALA A 83 24.13 -4.92 5.07
C ALA A 83 23.27 -5.99 5.76
N LEU A 84 21.94 -5.83 5.66
CA LEU A 84 20.98 -6.80 6.19
C LEU A 84 20.66 -7.89 5.17
N CYS A 85 20.56 -9.14 5.64
CA CYS A 85 20.08 -10.25 4.83
C CYS A 85 18.68 -10.67 5.31
N LEU A 86 17.65 -10.26 4.57
CA LEU A 86 16.26 -10.42 4.99
C LEU A 86 15.62 -11.64 4.32
N SER A 87 15.09 -12.56 5.12
CA SER A 87 14.42 -13.75 4.58
C SER A 87 13.07 -13.40 3.95
N PRO A 88 12.57 -14.19 2.97
CA PRO A 88 11.23 -14.02 2.42
C PRO A 88 10.13 -14.00 3.48
N GLU A 89 10.24 -14.86 4.49
CA GLU A 89 9.29 -14.96 5.60
C GLU A 89 9.29 -13.69 6.44
N TRP A 90 10.48 -13.16 6.74
CA TRP A 90 10.62 -11.91 7.47
C TRP A 90 10.01 -10.74 6.68
N LEU A 91 10.33 -10.61 5.39
CA LEU A 91 9.81 -9.55 4.52
C LEU A 91 8.28 -9.59 4.45
N LYS A 92 7.71 -10.79 4.31
CA LYS A 92 6.25 -11.00 4.30
C LYS A 92 5.62 -10.66 5.65
N ALA A 93 6.19 -11.13 6.76
CA ALA A 93 5.67 -10.88 8.10
C ALA A 93 5.79 -9.40 8.52
N ALA A 94 6.85 -8.73 8.08
CA ALA A 94 7.11 -7.30 8.28
C ALA A 94 6.23 -6.40 7.38
N GLY A 95 5.46 -6.98 6.46
CA GLY A 95 4.57 -6.23 5.57
C GLY A 95 5.28 -5.55 4.39
N VAL A 96 6.53 -5.90 4.09
CA VAL A 96 7.31 -5.33 2.98
C VAL A 96 6.84 -5.95 1.66
N PRO A 97 6.11 -5.21 0.79
CA PRO A 97 5.43 -5.80 -0.36
C PRO A 97 6.37 -5.84 -1.56
N VAL A 98 7.40 -6.70 -1.50
CA VAL A 98 8.46 -6.78 -2.51
C VAL A 98 8.26 -7.96 -3.46
N ARG A 99 8.52 -7.74 -4.76
CA ARG A 99 8.60 -8.77 -5.79
C ARG A 99 10.01 -9.35 -5.80
N LEU A 100 10.21 -10.48 -5.13
CA LEU A 100 11.53 -11.10 -4.95
C LEU A 100 12.21 -11.53 -6.25
N GLU A 101 11.44 -11.78 -7.31
CA GLU A 101 11.97 -12.06 -8.67
C GLU A 101 12.90 -10.93 -9.16
N GLY A 102 12.58 -9.67 -8.84
CA GLY A 102 13.40 -8.51 -9.18
C GLY A 102 14.70 -8.39 -8.37
N TYR A 103 14.86 -9.24 -7.35
CA TYR A 103 16.01 -9.30 -6.44
C TYR A 103 16.74 -10.65 -6.52
N ALA A 104 16.50 -11.45 -7.55
CA ALA A 104 17.18 -12.74 -7.73
C ALA A 104 18.72 -12.61 -7.70
N SER A 105 19.27 -11.51 -8.21
CA SER A 105 20.72 -11.23 -8.17
C SER A 105 21.27 -10.86 -6.78
N THR A 106 20.40 -10.56 -5.82
CA THR A 106 20.79 -10.22 -4.43
C THR A 106 20.52 -11.36 -3.45
N LEU A 107 20.12 -12.53 -3.95
CA LEU A 107 19.88 -13.73 -3.15
C LEU A 107 21.20 -14.30 -2.63
N ASP A 108 21.30 -14.45 -1.31
CA ASP A 108 22.30 -15.31 -0.68
C ASP A 108 21.72 -16.73 -0.59
N ALA A 109 22.13 -17.60 -1.52
CA ALA A 109 21.61 -18.97 -1.60
C ALA A 109 21.97 -19.81 -0.37
N ALA A 110 23.07 -19.52 0.34
CA ALA A 110 23.46 -20.27 1.52
C ALA A 110 22.57 -19.94 2.72
N LYS A 111 22.19 -18.67 2.86
CA LYS A 111 21.36 -18.18 3.97
C LYS A 111 19.87 -18.09 3.64
N GLN A 112 19.47 -18.30 2.38
CA GLN A 112 18.09 -18.17 1.89
C GLN A 112 17.48 -16.80 2.21
N CYS A 113 18.26 -15.73 2.04
CA CYS A 113 17.83 -14.36 2.31
C CYS A 113 18.32 -13.39 1.22
N TYR A 114 17.69 -12.21 1.18
CA TYR A 114 17.94 -11.20 0.17
C TYR A 114 18.63 -10.00 0.80
N VAL A 115 19.77 -9.60 0.22
CA VAL A 115 20.46 -8.36 0.57
C VAL A 115 19.98 -7.25 -0.35
N LEU A 116 18.79 -6.70 -0.06
CA LEU A 116 18.10 -5.77 -0.97
C LEU A 116 18.93 -4.52 -1.33
N SER A 117 19.80 -4.05 -0.43
CA SER A 117 20.71 -2.92 -0.65
C SER A 117 21.77 -3.15 -1.73
N ARG A 118 22.00 -4.41 -2.15
CA ARG A 118 22.89 -4.70 -3.30
C ARG A 118 22.27 -4.31 -4.64
N ASN A 119 20.97 -4.10 -4.70
CA ASN A 119 20.33 -3.55 -5.89
C ASN A 119 20.59 -2.02 -5.91
N PRO A 120 21.17 -1.46 -6.98
CA PRO A 120 21.59 -0.06 -7.02
C PRO A 120 20.43 0.94 -6.89
N TYR A 121 19.20 0.50 -7.17
CA TYR A 121 18.00 1.34 -7.08
C TYR A 121 17.26 1.18 -5.76
N THR A 122 17.77 0.36 -4.84
CA THR A 122 17.13 0.07 -3.56
C THR A 122 17.98 0.55 -2.41
N LYS A 123 17.38 1.27 -1.46
CA LYS A 123 18.04 1.65 -0.20
C LYS A 123 17.34 1.01 0.97
N VAL A 124 18.12 0.61 1.96
CA VAL A 124 17.67 0.04 3.23
C VAL A 124 18.41 0.79 4.31
N ASP A 125 17.71 1.68 5.01
CA ASP A 125 18.31 2.54 6.03
C ASP A 125 17.74 2.12 7.40
N PHE A 126 18.62 1.73 8.31
CA PHE A 126 18.25 1.41 9.68
C PHE A 126 18.65 2.54 10.61
N SER A 127 17.68 3.05 11.38
CA SER A 127 17.93 4.01 12.45
C SER A 127 17.67 3.35 13.78
N TYR A 128 18.73 2.90 14.46
CA TYR A 128 18.61 2.28 15.79
C TYR A 128 18.08 3.25 16.85
N GLY A 129 18.36 4.55 16.73
CA GLY A 129 17.90 5.56 17.68
C GLY A 129 16.39 5.81 17.63
N SER A 130 15.79 5.75 16.44
CA SER A 130 14.33 5.83 16.25
C SER A 130 13.65 4.46 16.16
N GLN A 131 14.43 3.37 16.17
CA GLN A 131 13.97 2.00 15.89
C GLN A 131 13.14 1.93 14.61
N SER A 132 13.63 2.51 13.52
CA SER A 132 12.95 2.47 12.23
C SER A 132 13.82 1.82 11.16
N LEU A 133 13.20 1.01 10.30
CA LEU A 133 13.82 0.40 9.13
C LEU A 133 13.10 0.90 7.88
N VAL A 134 13.79 1.74 7.12
CA VAL A 134 13.24 2.45 5.97
C VAL A 134 13.73 1.79 4.68
N PHE A 135 12.79 1.38 3.85
CA PHE A 135 13.03 0.84 2.52
C PHE A 135 12.65 1.88 1.46
N SER A 136 13.59 2.19 0.57
CA SER A 136 13.31 2.91 -0.67
C SER A 136 13.39 1.91 -1.82
N ILE A 137 12.23 1.43 -2.29
CA ILE A 137 12.13 0.36 -3.30
C ILE A 137 11.49 0.92 -4.57
N PRO A 138 12.07 0.69 -5.77
CA PRO A 138 11.44 1.05 -7.03
C PRO A 138 10.07 0.42 -7.20
N GLN A 139 9.10 1.18 -7.71
CA GLN A 139 7.72 0.72 -7.92
C GLN A 139 7.61 -0.58 -8.75
N SER A 140 8.53 -0.80 -9.70
CA SER A 140 8.58 -2.03 -10.51
C SER A 140 8.87 -3.30 -9.71
N PHE A 141 9.50 -3.15 -8.54
CA PHE A 141 9.80 -4.25 -7.63
C PHE A 141 8.83 -4.32 -6.44
N LEU A 142 7.77 -3.50 -6.43
CA LEU A 142 6.72 -3.58 -5.43
C LEU A 142 5.54 -4.42 -5.92
N VAL A 143 4.95 -5.18 -4.99
CA VAL A 143 3.68 -5.84 -5.18
C VAL A 143 2.58 -4.80 -4.99
N SER A 144 1.74 -4.61 -6.02
CA SER A 144 0.61 -3.68 -5.96
C SER A 144 -0.25 -3.95 -4.73
N LYS A 145 -0.80 -2.91 -4.11
CA LYS A 145 -1.77 -3.06 -3.00
C LYS A 145 -3.00 -3.86 -3.42
N THR A 146 -3.34 -3.85 -4.70
CA THR A 146 -4.48 -4.58 -5.26
C THR A 146 -4.13 -5.99 -5.73
N ASP A 147 -2.88 -6.41 -5.60
CA ASP A 147 -2.45 -7.74 -6.00
C ASP A 147 -3.19 -8.81 -5.19
N PRO A 148 -3.80 -9.81 -5.84
CA PRO A 148 -4.50 -10.89 -5.16
C PRO A 148 -3.66 -11.68 -4.15
N SER A 149 -2.33 -11.72 -4.34
CA SER A 149 -1.42 -12.36 -3.38
C SER A 149 -1.41 -11.69 -2.01
N ARG A 150 -1.89 -10.44 -1.92
CA ARG A 150 -2.02 -9.67 -0.67
C ARG A 150 -3.40 -9.77 -0.03
N TRP A 151 -4.36 -10.48 -0.64
CA TRP A 151 -5.71 -10.57 -0.08
C TRP A 151 -5.70 -11.44 1.18
N ASP A 152 -6.18 -10.85 2.28
CA ASP A 152 -6.47 -11.57 3.50
C ASP A 152 -7.94 -11.99 3.49
N TYR A 153 -8.17 -13.30 3.53
CA TYR A 153 -9.52 -13.89 3.59
C TYR A 153 -10.05 -13.98 5.03
N GLY A 154 -9.30 -13.46 6.00
CA GLY A 154 -9.64 -13.45 7.40
C GLY A 154 -9.46 -14.82 8.05
N VAL A 155 -9.88 -14.88 9.31
CA VAL A 155 -9.83 -16.09 10.12
C VAL A 155 -11.16 -16.84 10.08
N PRO A 156 -11.16 -18.16 10.35
CA PRO A 156 -12.41 -18.90 10.54
C PRO A 156 -13.22 -18.30 11.69
N ALA A 157 -14.45 -17.88 11.41
CA ALA A 157 -15.31 -17.22 12.40
C ALA A 157 -16.79 -17.39 12.04
N ALA A 158 -17.66 -17.32 13.05
CA ALA A 158 -19.11 -17.30 12.89
C ALA A 158 -19.68 -16.07 13.58
N ARG A 159 -20.64 -15.41 12.92
CA ARG A 159 -21.38 -14.25 13.44
C ARG A 159 -22.86 -14.49 13.28
N LEU A 160 -23.60 -14.28 14.38
CA LEU A 160 -25.05 -14.26 14.40
C LEU A 160 -25.51 -12.88 14.87
N LYS A 161 -26.23 -12.15 14.02
CA LYS A 161 -26.97 -10.95 14.43
C LYS A 161 -28.43 -11.32 14.57
N TYR A 162 -29.10 -10.83 15.59
CA TYR A 162 -30.54 -11.05 15.77
C TYR A 162 -31.23 -9.76 16.19
N SER A 163 -32.50 -9.64 15.82
CA SER A 163 -33.40 -8.59 16.31
C SER A 163 -34.79 -9.20 16.49
N ALA A 164 -35.51 -8.77 17.51
CA ALA A 164 -36.86 -9.23 17.78
C ALA A 164 -37.70 -8.09 18.33
N ASN A 165 -38.96 -8.05 17.92
CA ASN A 165 -39.97 -7.12 18.40
C ASN A 165 -41.29 -7.86 18.64
N ALA A 166 -42.01 -7.45 19.68
CA ALA A 166 -43.33 -7.98 19.99
C ALA A 166 -44.28 -6.81 20.26
N SER A 167 -45.53 -6.98 19.86
CA SER A 167 -46.61 -6.03 20.09
C SER A 167 -47.83 -6.76 20.64
N GLN A 168 -48.43 -6.17 21.66
CA GLN A 168 -49.64 -6.67 22.30
C GLN A 168 -50.67 -5.55 22.31
N THR A 169 -51.89 -5.84 21.82
CA THR A 169 -53.00 -4.89 21.82
C THR A 169 -53.94 -5.23 22.98
N SER A 170 -54.51 -4.24 23.68
CA SER A 170 -55.42 -4.54 24.79
C SER A 170 -56.69 -5.23 24.28
N GLY A 171 -57.02 -6.38 24.87
CA GLY A 171 -58.21 -7.17 24.49
C GLY A 171 -58.04 -8.15 23.32
N GLN A 172 -56.93 -8.13 22.57
CA GLN A 172 -56.64 -9.13 21.52
C GLN A 172 -55.14 -9.38 21.31
N SER A 173 -54.84 -10.67 21.12
CA SER A 173 -53.68 -11.33 20.52
C SER A 173 -52.33 -10.60 20.31
N THR A 174 -51.28 -11.28 20.78
CA THR A 174 -49.88 -10.91 20.63
C THR A 174 -49.35 -11.22 19.23
N SER A 175 -48.66 -10.26 18.62
CA SER A 175 -47.84 -10.46 17.42
C SER A 175 -46.37 -10.32 17.76
N ALA A 176 -45.51 -11.09 17.09
CA ALA A 176 -44.07 -11.01 17.27
C ALA A 176 -43.35 -11.23 15.95
N TYR A 177 -42.20 -10.59 15.79
CA TYR A 177 -41.30 -10.79 14.67
C TYR A 177 -39.88 -10.89 15.18
N ALA A 178 -39.10 -11.77 14.57
CA ALA A 178 -37.67 -11.89 14.81
C ALA A 178 -36.95 -12.14 13.49
N ASN A 179 -35.76 -11.57 13.35
CA ASN A 179 -34.86 -11.88 12.25
C ASN A 179 -33.47 -12.22 12.76
N ALA A 180 -32.77 -13.06 12.02
CA ALA A 180 -31.42 -13.50 12.29
C ALA A 180 -30.57 -13.51 11.01
N ASP A 181 -29.39 -12.92 11.08
CA ASP A 181 -28.37 -12.94 10.03
C ASP A 181 -27.20 -13.81 10.50
N LEU A 182 -27.01 -14.95 9.84
CA LEU A 182 -25.89 -15.84 10.05
C LEU A 182 -24.82 -15.58 8.97
N MET A 183 -23.57 -15.42 9.40
CA MET A 183 -22.40 -15.42 8.51
C MET A 183 -21.31 -16.30 9.12
N VAL A 184 -20.79 -17.24 8.33
CA VAL A 184 -19.68 -18.12 8.71
C VAL A 184 -18.60 -18.00 7.65
N ASN A 185 -17.39 -17.62 8.06
CA ASN A 185 -16.21 -17.59 7.20
C ASN A 185 -15.31 -18.79 7.52
N LEU A 186 -14.84 -19.49 6.49
CA LEU A 186 -13.83 -20.55 6.61
C LEU A 186 -12.87 -20.47 5.42
N GLY A 187 -11.66 -20.00 5.68
CA GLY A 187 -10.72 -19.66 4.61
C GLY A 187 -11.32 -18.58 3.71
N ARG A 188 -11.40 -18.84 2.40
CA ARG A 188 -11.98 -17.91 1.42
C ARG A 188 -13.50 -18.04 1.21
N TRP A 189 -14.13 -18.98 1.92
CA TRP A 189 -15.53 -19.30 1.74
C TRP A 189 -16.37 -18.63 2.82
N VAL A 190 -17.37 -17.88 2.40
CA VAL A 190 -18.33 -17.21 3.28
C VAL A 190 -19.72 -17.79 3.04
N LEU A 191 -20.25 -18.50 4.03
CA LEU A 191 -21.64 -18.91 4.09
C LEU A 191 -22.45 -17.79 4.75
N ALA A 192 -23.51 -17.33 4.09
CA ALA A 192 -24.44 -16.35 4.62
C ALA A 192 -25.88 -16.88 4.55
N SER A 193 -26.70 -16.52 5.54
CA SER A 193 -28.13 -16.83 5.56
C SER A 193 -28.89 -15.76 6.33
N ASN A 194 -30.02 -15.32 5.79
CA ASN A 194 -31.00 -14.51 6.48
C ASN A 194 -32.24 -15.38 6.81
N MET A 195 -32.66 -15.32 8.06
CA MET A 195 -33.80 -16.05 8.59
C MET A 195 -34.76 -15.08 9.28
N SER A 196 -36.06 -15.33 9.17
CA SER A 196 -37.09 -14.59 9.87
C SER A 196 -38.13 -15.52 10.46
N ALA A 197 -38.66 -15.16 11.62
CA ALA A 197 -39.75 -15.84 12.29
C ALA A 197 -40.82 -14.81 12.65
N SER A 198 -42.07 -15.11 12.34
CA SER A 198 -43.21 -14.26 12.64
C SER A 198 -44.25 -15.04 13.43
N ARG A 199 -44.91 -14.39 14.37
CA ARG A 199 -46.13 -14.85 15.03
C ARG A 199 -47.20 -13.79 14.81
N TYR A 200 -48.32 -14.19 14.24
CA TYR A 200 -49.43 -13.31 13.94
C TYR A 200 -50.48 -13.34 15.05
N ALA A 201 -51.37 -12.36 15.02
CA ALA A 201 -52.38 -12.16 16.03
C ALA A 201 -53.46 -13.29 16.04
N ASP A 202 -53.66 -13.99 14.94
CA ASP A 202 -54.52 -15.18 14.90
C ASP A 202 -53.87 -16.43 15.55
N GLY A 203 -52.64 -16.29 16.05
CA GLY A 203 -51.86 -17.38 16.64
C GLY A 203 -51.05 -18.19 15.62
N SER A 204 -51.20 -17.90 14.32
CA SER A 204 -50.37 -18.53 13.28
C SER A 204 -48.92 -18.07 13.39
N GLY A 205 -48.01 -18.91 12.92
CA GLY A 205 -46.59 -18.63 12.93
C GLY A 205 -45.97 -19.02 11.59
N GLU A 206 -44.95 -18.28 11.19
CA GLU A 206 -44.22 -18.49 9.96
C GLU A 206 -42.73 -18.42 10.24
N PHE A 207 -41.99 -19.39 9.72
CA PHE A 207 -40.54 -19.38 9.74
C PHE A 207 -40.02 -19.47 8.31
N THR A 208 -39.09 -18.59 7.97
CA THR A 208 -38.55 -18.48 6.63
C THR A 208 -37.04 -18.35 6.68
N ALA A 209 -36.34 -19.27 6.01
CA ALA A 209 -34.89 -19.22 5.80
C ALA A 209 -34.63 -19.02 4.31
N ARG A 210 -34.59 -17.75 3.88
CA ARG A 210 -34.77 -17.44 2.46
C ARG A 210 -33.48 -17.51 1.69
N ASP A 211 -32.33 -17.12 2.23
CA ASP A 211 -31.19 -16.69 1.41
C ASP A 211 -29.86 -17.39 1.78
N ILE A 212 -29.89 -18.72 1.95
CA ILE A 212 -28.67 -19.50 2.16
C ILE A 212 -27.80 -19.42 0.90
N THR A 213 -26.63 -18.81 1.04
CA THR A 213 -25.69 -18.56 -0.04
C THR A 213 -24.27 -18.84 0.43
N LEU A 214 -23.53 -19.63 -0.34
CA LEU A 214 -22.10 -19.83 -0.18
C LEU A 214 -21.37 -18.97 -1.22
N SER A 215 -20.36 -18.20 -0.80
CA SER A 215 -19.67 -17.26 -1.66
C SER A 215 -18.14 -17.34 -1.51
N THR A 216 -17.42 -17.04 -2.60
CA THR A 216 -15.96 -16.89 -2.56
C THR A 216 -15.48 -15.95 -3.66
N ALA A 217 -14.42 -15.19 -3.37
CA ALA A 217 -13.77 -14.32 -4.34
C ALA A 217 -12.82 -15.09 -5.25
N ILE A 218 -12.85 -14.77 -6.55
CA ILE A 218 -12.00 -15.32 -7.61
C ILE A 218 -11.25 -14.16 -8.27
N SER A 219 -9.96 -14.07 -7.97
CA SER A 219 -9.14 -12.94 -8.41
C SER A 219 -8.88 -12.91 -9.92
N GLN A 220 -8.77 -14.07 -10.58
CA GLN A 220 -8.47 -14.17 -12.01
C GLN A 220 -9.54 -13.52 -12.89
N VAL A 221 -10.77 -13.47 -12.42
CA VAL A 221 -11.91 -12.85 -13.10
C VAL A 221 -12.42 -11.62 -12.37
N GLN A 222 -11.69 -11.16 -11.35
CA GLN A 222 -12.07 -10.05 -10.47
C GLN A 222 -13.55 -10.13 -10.05
N GLY A 223 -13.98 -11.31 -9.58
CA GLY A 223 -15.38 -11.56 -9.34
C GLY A 223 -15.67 -12.52 -8.19
N ASP A 224 -16.93 -12.55 -7.77
CA ASP A 224 -17.44 -13.43 -6.73
C ASP A 224 -18.20 -14.60 -7.35
N LEU A 225 -17.85 -15.82 -6.94
CA LEU A 225 -18.64 -17.01 -7.17
C LEU A 225 -19.67 -17.15 -6.03
N LEU A 226 -20.92 -17.34 -6.41
CA LEU A 226 -22.08 -17.49 -5.53
C LEU A 226 -22.74 -18.83 -5.83
N LEU A 227 -23.02 -19.62 -4.80
CA LEU A 227 -23.70 -20.91 -4.86
C LEU A 227 -24.89 -20.91 -3.88
N GLY A 228 -26.04 -21.42 -4.32
CA GLY A 228 -27.26 -21.42 -3.53
C GLY A 228 -28.26 -20.40 -4.07
N LYS A 229 -28.96 -19.69 -3.19
CA LYS A 229 -29.91 -18.68 -3.67
C LYS A 229 -29.19 -17.42 -4.13
N SER A 230 -29.60 -16.90 -5.26
CA SER A 230 -29.11 -15.62 -5.77
C SER A 230 -30.20 -14.90 -6.54
N GLN A 231 -29.92 -13.69 -6.99
CA GLN A 231 -30.82 -12.89 -7.83
C GLN A 231 -30.03 -12.27 -8.95
N THR A 232 -30.54 -12.23 -10.18
CA THR A 232 -29.85 -11.54 -11.27
C THR A 232 -29.61 -10.06 -10.91
N ARG A 233 -28.65 -9.44 -11.58
CA ARG A 233 -28.40 -7.98 -11.52
C ARG A 233 -28.15 -7.51 -12.94
N SER A 234 -29.23 -7.27 -13.67
CA SER A 234 -29.16 -6.87 -15.08
C SER A 234 -29.46 -5.39 -15.23
N ALA A 235 -28.69 -4.71 -16.08
CA ALA A 235 -29.01 -3.36 -16.53
C ALA A 235 -30.10 -3.33 -17.62
N LEU A 236 -30.40 -4.49 -18.22
CA LEU A 236 -31.24 -4.63 -19.42
C LEU A 236 -32.58 -5.32 -19.16
N PHE A 237 -32.68 -6.13 -18.09
CA PHE A 237 -33.83 -6.97 -17.80
C PHE A 237 -34.24 -6.83 -16.33
N SER A 238 -35.50 -7.14 -16.04
CA SER A 238 -35.97 -7.20 -14.65
C SER A 238 -35.27 -8.32 -13.89
N ASP A 239 -34.87 -8.01 -12.65
CA ASP A 239 -34.18 -8.99 -11.82
C ASP A 239 -35.13 -10.08 -11.30
N PHE A 240 -34.64 -11.32 -11.29
CA PHE A 240 -35.36 -12.46 -10.72
C PHE A 240 -34.46 -13.29 -9.82
N GLY A 241 -35.07 -13.90 -8.79
CA GLY A 241 -34.41 -14.82 -7.88
C GLY A 241 -34.30 -16.22 -8.45
N PHE A 242 -33.20 -16.92 -8.17
CA PHE A 242 -32.98 -18.30 -8.59
C PHE A 242 -32.14 -19.06 -7.55
N TYR A 243 -32.16 -20.38 -7.64
CA TYR A 243 -31.25 -21.26 -6.90
C TYR A 243 -30.29 -21.89 -7.90
N GLY A 244 -28.98 -21.71 -7.70
CA GLY A 244 -27.97 -22.21 -8.62
C GLY A 244 -26.59 -21.63 -8.35
N ALA A 245 -25.85 -21.40 -9.42
CA ALA A 245 -24.53 -20.78 -9.37
C ALA A 245 -24.51 -19.47 -10.15
N ALA A 246 -23.73 -18.50 -9.69
CA ALA A 246 -23.44 -17.27 -10.43
C ALA A 246 -22.00 -16.84 -10.22
N LEU A 247 -21.37 -16.37 -11.28
CA LEU A 247 -20.09 -15.68 -11.25
C LEU A 247 -20.32 -14.22 -11.61
N ARG A 248 -19.88 -13.29 -10.75
CA ARG A 248 -20.15 -11.85 -10.91
C ARG A 248 -18.89 -11.04 -10.79
N SER A 249 -18.64 -10.14 -11.73
CA SER A 249 -17.60 -9.11 -11.57
C SER A 249 -17.85 -8.31 -10.29
N ASN A 250 -16.80 -8.11 -9.50
CA ASN A 250 -16.82 -7.35 -8.26
C ASN A 250 -15.89 -6.15 -8.40
N SER A 251 -16.47 -4.97 -8.67
CA SER A 251 -15.71 -3.72 -8.80
C SER A 251 -14.97 -3.31 -7.52
N ASN A 252 -15.29 -3.90 -6.36
CA ASN A 252 -14.52 -3.67 -5.15
C ASN A 252 -13.13 -4.33 -5.17
N MET A 253 -12.87 -5.24 -6.12
CA MET A 253 -11.55 -5.82 -6.34
C MET A 253 -10.61 -4.88 -7.11
N LEU A 254 -11.15 -3.82 -7.73
CA LEU A 254 -10.37 -2.78 -8.38
C LEU A 254 -9.91 -1.71 -7.36
N PRO A 255 -8.74 -1.07 -7.60
CA PRO A 255 -8.34 0.13 -6.88
C PRO A 255 -9.46 1.16 -6.93
N TRP A 256 -9.65 1.89 -5.85
CA TRP A 256 -10.77 2.83 -5.76
C TRP A 256 -10.70 3.92 -6.85
N GLU A 257 -9.50 4.29 -7.28
CA GLU A 257 -9.25 5.24 -8.37
C GLU A 257 -9.77 4.71 -9.71
N ALA A 258 -9.77 3.40 -9.89
CA ALA A 258 -10.23 2.71 -11.09
C ALA A 258 -11.72 2.30 -11.02
N ARG A 259 -12.40 2.56 -9.89
CA ARG A 259 -13.84 2.31 -9.76
C ARG A 259 -14.63 3.39 -10.49
N GLY A 260 -15.81 3.01 -10.99
CA GLY A 260 -16.72 3.92 -11.69
C GLY A 260 -16.21 4.35 -13.07
N TYR A 261 -16.97 5.19 -13.76
CA TYR A 261 -16.61 5.68 -15.08
C TYR A 261 -15.69 6.91 -15.00
N ALA A 262 -14.63 6.88 -15.79
CA ALA A 262 -13.85 8.05 -16.17
C ALA A 262 -13.47 7.91 -17.65
N PRO A 263 -13.52 8.99 -18.45
CA PRO A 263 -13.08 8.93 -19.84
C PRO A 263 -11.57 8.73 -19.90
N LEU A 264 -11.11 8.03 -20.94
CA LEU A 264 -9.70 7.90 -21.24
C LEU A 264 -9.17 9.22 -21.82
N ILE A 265 -8.28 9.89 -21.12
CA ILE A 265 -7.67 11.13 -21.60
C ILE A 265 -6.37 10.79 -22.32
N THR A 266 -6.33 11.09 -23.62
CA THR A 266 -5.15 10.89 -24.48
C THR A 266 -4.74 12.21 -25.11
N GLY A 267 -3.47 12.31 -25.46
CA GLY A 267 -2.91 13.48 -26.13
C GLY A 267 -1.43 13.27 -26.46
N VAL A 268 -0.78 14.33 -26.92
CA VAL A 268 0.66 14.35 -27.22
C VAL A 268 1.29 15.55 -26.53
N ALA A 269 2.31 15.31 -25.72
CA ALA A 269 3.10 16.35 -25.07
C ALA A 269 4.38 16.61 -25.88
N ASN A 270 4.64 17.87 -26.24
CA ASN A 270 5.83 18.24 -27.02
C ASN A 270 7.12 18.23 -26.18
N SER A 271 7.00 18.37 -24.86
CA SER A 271 8.10 18.32 -23.89
C SER A 271 7.64 17.58 -22.62
N THR A 272 8.47 17.55 -21.58
CA THR A 272 7.99 17.19 -20.24
C THR A 272 6.90 18.18 -19.86
N SER A 273 5.70 17.67 -19.57
CA SER A 273 4.51 18.50 -19.35
C SER A 273 3.75 18.05 -18.12
N ARG A 274 3.12 18.98 -17.41
CA ARG A 274 2.15 18.69 -16.35
C ARG A 274 0.74 18.69 -16.96
N VAL A 275 0.07 17.56 -16.90
CA VAL A 275 -1.34 17.43 -17.28
C VAL A 275 -2.19 17.57 -16.03
N THR A 276 -3.06 18.58 -16.01
CA THR A 276 -4.00 18.88 -14.93
C THR A 276 -5.42 18.72 -15.44
N ILE A 277 -6.25 17.94 -14.75
CA ILE A 277 -7.66 17.75 -15.08
C ILE A 277 -8.47 18.40 -13.98
N SER A 278 -9.38 19.31 -14.34
CA SER A 278 -10.32 19.93 -13.42
C SER A 278 -11.77 19.68 -13.83
N GLN A 279 -12.65 19.59 -12.84
CA GLN A 279 -14.09 19.49 -13.00
C GLN A 279 -14.75 20.46 -12.04
N ASN A 280 -15.73 21.25 -12.51
CA ASN A 280 -16.44 22.24 -11.69
C ASN A 280 -15.50 23.20 -10.92
N GLY A 281 -14.37 23.57 -11.52
CA GLY A 281 -13.37 24.47 -10.92
C GLY A 281 -12.39 23.81 -9.94
N TYR A 282 -12.52 22.51 -9.64
CA TYR A 282 -11.62 21.79 -8.76
C TYR A 282 -10.68 20.87 -9.55
N THR A 283 -9.39 20.87 -9.21
CA THR A 283 -8.44 19.90 -9.76
C THR A 283 -8.74 18.50 -9.23
N VAL A 284 -9.14 17.61 -10.12
CA VAL A 284 -9.44 16.21 -9.80
C VAL A 284 -8.25 15.28 -10.02
N TYR A 285 -7.29 15.69 -10.85
CA TYR A 285 -6.12 14.90 -11.20
C TYR A 285 -4.96 15.78 -11.70
N SER A 286 -3.71 15.42 -11.39
CA SER A 286 -2.52 16.09 -11.91
C SER A 286 -1.34 15.12 -11.99
N LYS A 287 -0.72 14.98 -13.17
CA LYS A 287 0.47 14.12 -13.38
C LYS A 287 1.45 14.77 -14.34
N VAL A 288 2.74 14.53 -14.11
CA VAL A 288 3.80 14.92 -15.06
C VAL A 288 4.00 13.77 -16.04
N VAL A 289 3.98 14.08 -17.33
CA VAL A 289 4.19 13.13 -18.42
C VAL A 289 5.49 13.48 -19.18
N PRO A 290 6.22 12.47 -19.69
CA PRO A 290 7.36 12.71 -20.56
C PRO A 290 6.93 13.24 -21.94
N PRO A 291 7.86 13.77 -22.76
CA PRO A 291 7.59 14.12 -24.15
C PRO A 291 7.08 12.91 -24.95
N GLY A 292 6.06 13.11 -25.77
CA GLY A 292 5.44 12.10 -26.63
C GLY A 292 3.95 11.89 -26.36
N PRO A 293 3.32 10.90 -27.02
CA PRO A 293 1.96 10.50 -26.75
C PRO A 293 1.78 10.04 -25.29
N TYR A 294 0.68 10.44 -24.66
CA TYR A 294 0.32 10.00 -23.32
C TYR A 294 -1.11 9.48 -23.27
N GLN A 295 -1.35 8.59 -22.31
CA GLN A 295 -2.66 8.04 -21.97
C GLN A 295 -2.80 8.07 -20.45
N LEU A 296 -3.91 8.63 -19.97
CA LEU A 296 -4.26 8.70 -18.55
C LEU A 296 -5.52 7.88 -18.30
N ASP A 297 -5.34 6.67 -17.77
CA ASP A 297 -6.40 5.70 -17.42
C ASP A 297 -6.64 5.62 -15.90
N ASP A 298 -5.78 6.26 -15.11
CA ASP A 298 -5.80 6.36 -13.64
C ASP A 298 -6.54 7.62 -13.13
N VAL A 299 -7.34 8.27 -13.99
CA VAL A 299 -8.21 9.38 -13.61
C VAL A 299 -9.33 8.85 -12.70
N ARG A 300 -9.58 9.52 -11.57
CA ARG A 300 -10.66 9.12 -10.63
C ARG A 300 -12.04 9.21 -11.30
N SER A 301 -13.03 8.46 -10.80
CA SER A 301 -14.40 8.54 -11.31
C SER A 301 -14.89 9.98 -11.30
N VAL A 302 -15.49 10.41 -12.41
CA VAL A 302 -16.01 11.77 -12.58
C VAL A 302 -17.53 11.77 -12.58
N GLY A 303 -18.11 12.89 -12.15
CA GLY A 303 -19.55 13.12 -12.26
C GLY A 303 -19.94 13.62 -13.66
N ASN A 304 -21.22 13.98 -13.80
CA ASN A 304 -21.66 14.77 -14.94
C ASN A 304 -21.01 16.16 -14.92
N GLY A 305 -20.66 16.67 -16.10
CA GLY A 305 -20.08 17.99 -16.28
C GLY A 305 -18.71 17.95 -16.95
N ASP A 306 -18.32 19.08 -17.51
CA ASP A 306 -17.13 19.18 -18.36
C ASP A 306 -15.83 18.92 -17.58
N LEU A 307 -14.95 18.11 -18.16
CA LEU A 307 -13.57 18.00 -17.73
C LEU A 307 -12.72 18.97 -18.53
N VAL A 308 -12.02 19.85 -17.82
CA VAL A 308 -11.07 20.79 -18.41
C VAL A 308 -9.68 20.23 -18.21
N VAL A 309 -9.07 19.75 -19.29
CA VAL A 309 -7.71 19.21 -19.31
C VAL A 309 -6.76 20.30 -19.75
N THR A 310 -5.86 20.70 -18.86
CA THR A 310 -4.81 21.69 -19.12
C THR A 310 -3.45 21.00 -19.15
N VAL A 311 -2.76 21.10 -20.27
CA VAL A 311 -1.39 20.61 -20.47
C VAL A 311 -0.45 21.81 -20.40
N GLU A 312 0.40 21.85 -19.39
CA GLU A 312 1.43 22.88 -19.20
C GLU A 312 2.80 22.31 -19.56
N ASP A 313 3.49 22.91 -20.53
CA ASP A 313 4.81 22.48 -20.97
C ASP A 313 5.96 23.04 -20.10
N ALA A 314 7.19 22.63 -20.38
CA ALA A 314 8.36 23.08 -19.63
C ALA A 314 8.68 24.57 -19.83
N SER A 315 8.12 25.20 -20.87
CA SER A 315 8.22 26.64 -21.14
C SER A 315 7.13 27.48 -20.48
N GLY A 316 6.17 26.83 -19.81
CA GLY A 316 5.00 27.46 -19.18
C GLY A 316 3.83 27.70 -20.14
N HIS A 317 3.91 27.24 -21.39
CA HIS A 317 2.81 27.30 -22.34
C HIS A 317 1.70 26.33 -21.92
N LYS A 318 0.46 26.81 -21.93
CA LYS A 318 -0.73 26.06 -21.48
C LYS A 318 -1.68 25.82 -22.65
N THR A 319 -1.99 24.56 -22.90
CA THR A 319 -3.04 24.15 -23.83
C THR A 319 -4.21 23.59 -23.04
N THR A 320 -5.43 24.08 -23.28
CA THR A 320 -6.63 23.63 -22.58
C THR A 320 -7.59 22.96 -23.56
N THR A 321 -8.08 21.78 -23.20
CA THR A 321 -9.08 21.01 -23.94
C THR A 321 -10.25 20.68 -23.03
N VAL A 322 -11.47 20.84 -23.52
CA VAL A 322 -12.70 20.55 -22.77
C VAL A 322 -13.31 19.24 -23.27
N TYR A 323 -13.53 18.30 -22.36
CA TYR A 323 -14.19 17.03 -22.63
C TYR A 323 -15.56 17.04 -21.95
N PRO A 324 -16.67 17.12 -22.72
CA PRO A 324 -18.00 17.03 -22.15
C PRO A 324 -18.24 15.60 -21.66
N VAL A 325 -18.53 15.45 -20.36
CA VAL A 325 -18.77 14.13 -19.75
C VAL A 325 -20.20 14.02 -19.26
N THR A 326 -20.88 12.97 -19.72
CA THR A 326 -22.16 12.51 -19.19
C THR A 326 -22.00 11.07 -18.73
N THR A 327 -22.26 10.82 -17.45
CA THR A 327 -22.11 9.49 -16.85
C THR A 327 -23.48 8.82 -16.71
N LEU A 328 -23.58 7.59 -17.25
CA LEU A 328 -24.71 6.70 -16.99
C LEU A 328 -24.27 5.60 -16.04
N PRO A 329 -25.15 5.09 -15.16
CA PRO A 329 -24.81 3.99 -14.24
C PRO A 329 -24.28 2.72 -14.92
N THR A 330 -24.54 2.56 -16.23
CA THR A 330 -24.13 1.41 -17.04
C THR A 330 -22.81 1.60 -17.78
N LEU A 331 -22.20 2.80 -17.74
CA LEU A 331 -20.93 3.03 -18.42
C LEU A 331 -19.78 2.32 -17.71
N LEU A 332 -18.98 1.63 -18.50
CA LEU A 332 -17.73 1.03 -18.08
C LEU A 332 -16.57 1.88 -18.57
N ARG A 333 -15.45 1.84 -17.85
CA ARG A 333 -14.20 2.40 -18.36
C ARG A 333 -13.77 1.65 -19.61
N PRO A 334 -13.02 2.28 -20.51
CA PRO A 334 -12.38 1.57 -21.61
C PRO A 334 -11.37 0.53 -21.07
N GLY A 335 -11.50 -0.72 -21.55
CA GLY A 335 -10.71 -1.88 -21.10
C GLY A 335 -11.46 -2.77 -20.13
#